data_AF-A0A5K7X9D8-F1
#
_entry.id   AF-A0A5K7X9D8-F1
#
_cell.length_a   1.000
_cell.length_b   1.000
_cell.length_c   1.000
_cell.angle_alpha   90.00
_cell.angle_beta   90.00
_cell.angle_gamma   90.00
#
_symmetry.space_group_name_H-M   'P 1'
#
loop_
_entity.id
_entity.type
_entity.pdbx_description
1 polymer ?
#
loop_
_entity_poly.entity_id
_entity_poly.type
_entity_poly.pdbx_seq_one_letter_code
_entity_poly.pdbx_strand_id
1 'polypeptide(L)'
;MSFLKSFVLATAAAATPMAAITAAPGDATKPEKVQPIVKIVRQLEQSGYAPFTELSMDDGVWEAEVYKDDVPYELHVDPKTGEILSEHRDDSEPRPPQDAKPLSEILQLLAKAGYDDIDDVSFERRYWEIETYQKDGEHEIHVDPMTGKVVSDRLDD
;
A
#
# COMPACT_ATOMS: atom_id res chain seq x y z
N MET A 1 67.61 -5.24 45.07
CA MET A 1 66.33 -4.53 45.03
C MET A 1 65.51 -5.08 43.87
N SER A 2 64.29 -5.51 44.17
CA SER A 2 63.46 -6.40 43.36
C SER A 2 63.02 -5.81 42.02
N PHE A 3 63.05 -6.65 40.98
CA PHE A 3 62.43 -6.41 39.69
C PHE A 3 61.65 -7.66 39.27
N LEU A 4 60.39 -7.41 38.89
CA LEU A 4 59.60 -8.03 37.83
C LEU A 4 58.81 -9.34 38.06
N LYS A 5 57.57 -9.20 37.56
CA LYS A 5 56.83 -10.08 36.64
C LYS A 5 55.88 -11.10 37.26
N SER A 6 54.60 -10.72 37.18
CA SER A 6 53.45 -11.59 37.02
C SER A 6 53.67 -12.64 35.92
N PHE A 7 53.17 -13.85 36.15
CA PHE A 7 52.56 -14.70 35.11
C PHE A 7 51.54 -15.64 35.78
N VAL A 8 50.42 -15.83 35.07
CA VAL A 8 49.22 -16.60 35.43
C VAL A 8 49.39 -18.07 35.00
N LEU A 9 48.69 -19.02 35.64
CA LEU A 9 48.04 -20.21 35.02
C LEU A 9 47.08 -20.85 36.06
N ALA A 10 45.75 -20.80 35.87
CA ALA A 10 44.85 -21.79 35.21
C ALA A 10 44.47 -22.96 36.15
N THR A 11 43.21 -23.31 36.42
CA THR A 11 42.10 -23.87 35.60
C THR A 11 40.91 -24.09 36.58
N ALA A 12 39.63 -24.32 36.27
CA ALA A 12 38.91 -24.84 35.11
C ALA A 12 37.43 -24.36 35.19
N ALA A 13 36.77 -24.18 34.04
CA ALA A 13 35.31 -24.07 33.97
C ALA A 13 34.80 -25.04 32.90
N ALA A 14 33.75 -25.79 33.25
CA ALA A 14 33.17 -26.87 32.47
C ALA A 14 32.43 -26.35 31.22
N ALA A 15 32.57 -27.09 30.12
CA ALA A 15 31.89 -26.83 28.86
C ALA A 15 30.57 -27.61 28.77
N THR A 16 29.46 -26.91 28.51
CA THR A 16 28.22 -27.49 27.99
C THR A 16 28.17 -27.30 26.47
N PRO A 17 27.90 -28.33 25.66
CA PRO A 17 27.72 -28.16 24.23
C PRO A 17 26.36 -27.50 23.96
N MET A 18 26.39 -26.34 23.30
CA MET A 18 25.21 -25.69 22.75
C MET A 18 24.93 -26.33 21.39
N ALA A 19 23.80 -27.03 21.26
CA ALA A 19 23.37 -27.63 20.00
C ALA A 19 23.16 -26.52 18.95
N ALA A 20 23.90 -26.60 17.85
CA ALA A 20 23.69 -25.73 16.70
C ALA A 20 22.38 -26.15 15.99
N ILE A 21 21.34 -25.32 16.09
CA ILE A 21 20.19 -25.40 15.19
C ILE A 21 20.67 -24.85 13.85
N THR A 22 20.85 -25.73 12.88
CA THR A 22 21.03 -25.35 11.48
C THR A 22 19.67 -24.90 10.94
N ALA A 23 19.40 -23.59 10.93
CA ALA A 23 18.33 -23.05 10.13
C ALA A 23 18.74 -23.14 8.66
N ALA A 24 18.07 -23.99 7.89
CA ALA A 24 18.15 -23.95 6.43
C ALA A 24 17.66 -22.56 5.96
N PRO A 25 18.28 -21.95 4.93
CA PRO A 25 17.75 -20.75 4.31
C PRO A 25 16.47 -21.14 3.56
N GLY A 26 15.33 -21.03 4.24
CA GLY A 26 14.03 -21.01 3.59
C GLY A 26 13.92 -19.73 2.75
N ASP A 27 13.31 -19.84 1.57
CA ASP A 27 12.98 -18.77 0.63
C ASP A 27 12.65 -17.47 1.36
N ALA A 28 13.63 -16.58 1.47
CA ALA A 28 13.37 -15.19 1.79
C ALA A 28 12.76 -14.60 0.52
N THR A 29 11.42 -14.68 0.41
CA THR A 29 10.67 -13.88 -0.56
C THR A 29 11.17 -12.44 -0.43
N LYS A 30 11.79 -11.94 -1.49
CA LYS A 30 12.24 -10.54 -1.60
C LYS A 30 11.06 -9.66 -1.16
N PRO A 31 11.26 -8.67 -0.28
CA PRO A 31 10.16 -7.81 0.14
C PRO A 31 9.52 -7.22 -1.13
N GLU A 32 8.23 -7.50 -1.30
CA GLU A 32 7.44 -6.95 -2.39
C GLU A 32 7.54 -5.43 -2.29
N LYS A 33 7.98 -4.76 -3.37
CA LYS A 33 8.05 -3.30 -3.41
C LYS A 33 6.59 -2.81 -3.45
N VAL A 34 6.01 -2.57 -2.28
CA VAL A 34 4.68 -1.98 -2.18
C VAL A 34 4.77 -0.54 -2.67
N GLN A 35 3.96 -0.19 -3.67
CA GLN A 35 3.90 1.17 -4.17
C GLN A 35 3.43 2.13 -3.06
N PRO A 36 3.91 3.39 -3.05
CA PRO A 36 3.49 4.37 -2.05
C PRO A 36 1.97 4.50 -1.94
N ILE A 37 1.25 4.56 -3.07
CA ILE A 37 -0.20 4.77 -3.07
C ILE A 37 -0.97 3.62 -2.40
N VAL A 38 -0.58 2.37 -2.65
CA VAL A 38 -1.17 1.18 -2.00
C VAL A 38 -1.02 1.27 -0.48
N LYS A 39 0.11 1.78 0.01
CA LYS A 39 0.36 1.94 1.45
C LYS A 39 -0.50 3.07 2.03
N ILE A 40 -0.64 4.18 1.32
CA ILE A 40 -1.44 5.34 1.74
C ILE A 40 -2.92 4.95 1.85
N VAL A 41 -3.51 4.39 0.79
CA VAL A 41 -4.91 3.95 0.77
C VAL A 41 -5.17 2.96 1.90
N ARG A 42 -4.27 1.98 2.10
CA ARG A 42 -4.39 1.01 3.20
C ARG A 42 -4.38 1.67 4.58
N GLN A 43 -3.56 2.71 4.78
CA GLN A 43 -3.49 3.44 6.05
C GLN A 43 -4.79 4.20 6.31
N LEU A 44 -5.38 4.82 5.29
CA LEU A 44 -6.67 5.52 5.38
C LEU A 44 -7.80 4.53 5.71
N GLU A 45 -7.87 3.40 5.00
CA GLU A 45 -8.83 2.31 5.29
C GLU A 45 -8.71 1.81 6.74
N GLN A 46 -7.49 1.57 7.22
CA GLN A 46 -7.22 1.17 8.61
C GLN A 46 -7.61 2.22 9.65
N SER A 47 -7.69 3.49 9.24
CA SER A 47 -8.12 4.62 10.07
C SER A 47 -9.63 4.87 10.01
N GLY A 48 -10.36 4.04 9.26
CA GLY A 48 -11.82 4.08 9.14
C GLY A 48 -12.35 4.93 7.98
N TYR A 49 -11.48 5.44 7.09
CA TYR A 49 -11.88 6.12 5.86
C TYR A 49 -12.12 5.08 4.76
N ALA A 50 -13.36 4.62 4.67
CA ALA A 50 -13.85 3.67 3.68
C ALA A 50 -15.41 3.64 3.64
N PRO A 51 -16.00 3.31 2.48
CA PRO A 51 -15.35 3.11 1.18
C PRO A 51 -14.78 4.41 0.60
N PHE A 52 -13.88 4.26 -0.37
CA PHE A 52 -13.51 5.33 -1.30
C PHE A 52 -14.59 5.44 -2.38
N THR A 53 -14.77 6.63 -2.93
CA THR A 53 -15.51 6.86 -4.19
C THR A 53 -14.58 7.36 -5.28
N GLU A 54 -13.59 8.16 -4.90
CA GLU A 54 -12.57 8.69 -5.80
C GLU A 54 -11.18 8.78 -5.12
N LEU A 55 -10.13 8.74 -5.92
CA LEU A 55 -8.75 9.03 -5.54
C LEU A 55 -7.99 9.59 -6.76
N SER A 56 -7.65 10.86 -6.72
CA SER A 56 -7.04 11.58 -7.86
C SER A 56 -5.84 12.42 -7.41
N MET A 57 -4.85 12.57 -8.28
CA MET A 57 -3.69 13.44 -8.04
C MET A 57 -3.98 14.85 -8.57
N ASP A 58 -4.06 15.84 -7.67
CA ASP A 58 -4.17 17.26 -8.06
C ASP A 58 -3.06 18.10 -7.42
N ASP A 59 -2.40 18.92 -8.23
CA ASP A 59 -1.32 19.84 -7.83
C ASP A 59 -0.24 19.22 -6.92
N GLY A 60 0.03 17.92 -7.09
CA GLY A 60 1.02 17.15 -6.32
C GLY A 60 0.54 16.70 -4.93
N VAL A 61 -0.76 16.64 -4.70
CA VAL A 61 -1.44 16.14 -3.52
C VAL A 61 -2.47 15.10 -3.95
N TRP A 62 -2.67 14.05 -3.15
CA TRP A 62 -3.80 13.15 -3.39
C TRP A 62 -5.07 13.77 -2.83
N GLU A 63 -6.08 13.94 -3.67
CA GLU A 63 -7.46 14.12 -3.26
C GLU A 63 -8.11 12.75 -3.13
N ALA A 64 -8.84 12.51 -2.04
CA ALA A 64 -9.52 11.25 -1.80
C ALA A 64 -10.91 11.50 -1.23
N GLU A 65 -11.92 11.11 -2.00
CA GLU A 65 -13.29 11.08 -1.54
C GLU A 65 -13.58 9.75 -0.84
N VAL A 66 -14.00 9.85 0.42
CA VAL A 66 -14.13 8.70 1.30
C VAL A 66 -15.32 8.85 2.23
N TYR A 67 -15.79 7.73 2.77
CA TYR A 67 -16.76 7.72 3.85
C TYR A 67 -16.10 7.40 5.18
N LYS A 68 -16.63 7.98 6.27
CA LYS A 68 -16.30 7.59 7.65
C LYS A 68 -17.54 7.71 8.50
N ASP A 69 -17.92 6.61 9.16
CA ASP A 69 -19.17 6.51 9.93
C ASP A 69 -20.42 6.92 9.10
N ASP A 70 -20.47 6.49 7.83
CA ASP A 70 -21.52 6.81 6.84
C ASP A 70 -21.65 8.31 6.48
N VAL A 71 -20.61 9.10 6.77
CA VAL A 71 -20.49 10.51 6.38
C VAL A 71 -19.42 10.64 5.27
N PRO A 72 -19.72 11.32 4.15
CA PRO A 72 -18.73 11.60 3.10
C PRO A 72 -17.75 12.71 3.52
N TYR A 73 -16.51 12.54 3.10
CA TYR A 73 -15.40 13.46 3.31
C TYR A 73 -14.50 13.51 2.08
N GLU A 74 -14.04 14.71 1.76
CA GLU A 74 -12.90 14.97 0.88
C GLU A 74 -11.65 15.10 1.77
N LEU A 75 -10.59 14.37 1.43
CA LEU A 75 -9.30 14.44 2.09
C LEU A 75 -8.23 14.92 1.09
N HIS A 76 -7.37 15.82 1.54
CA HIS A 76 -6.09 16.05 0.88
C HIS A 76 -4.98 15.32 1.63
N VAL A 77 -4.16 14.57 0.92
CA VAL A 77 -3.20 13.63 1.52
C VAL A 77 -1.82 13.80 0.90
N ASP A 78 -0.79 13.92 1.74
CA ASP A 78 0.60 14.00 1.29
C ASP A 78 1.00 12.70 0.58
N PRO A 79 1.47 12.76 -0.69
CA PRO A 79 1.73 11.57 -1.51
C PRO A 79 2.97 10.77 -1.09
N LYS A 80 3.79 11.29 -0.16
CA LYS A 80 5.01 10.64 0.32
C LYS A 80 4.79 10.02 1.68
N THR A 81 4.04 10.68 2.55
CA THR A 81 3.88 10.28 3.95
C THR A 81 2.53 9.62 4.22
N GLY A 82 1.48 9.95 3.44
CA GLY A 82 0.10 9.58 3.74
C GLY A 82 -0.52 10.39 4.88
N GLU A 83 0.07 11.54 5.23
CA GLU A 83 -0.49 12.47 6.20
C GLU A 83 -1.71 13.18 5.60
N ILE A 84 -2.81 13.25 6.35
CA ILE A 84 -4.00 14.02 5.97
C ILE A 84 -3.68 15.50 6.23
N LEU A 85 -3.61 16.27 5.15
CA LEU A 85 -3.32 17.71 5.15
C LEU A 85 -4.59 18.54 5.40
N SER A 86 -5.74 18.09 4.88
CA SER A 86 -7.07 18.64 5.19
C SER A 86 -8.14 17.56 5.12
N GLU A 87 -9.23 17.80 5.84
CA GLU A 87 -10.44 16.96 5.88
C GLU A 87 -11.66 17.88 5.86
N HIS A 88 -12.53 17.69 4.88
CA HIS A 88 -13.75 18.46 4.71
C HIS A 88 -14.95 17.53 4.54
N ARG A 89 -16.10 17.92 5.08
CA ARG A 89 -17.35 17.21 4.76
C ARG A 89 -17.71 17.52 3.32
N ASP A 90 -18.25 16.51 2.65
CA ASP A 90 -18.58 16.62 1.25
C ASP A 90 -20.02 16.17 0.95
N ASP A 91 -20.42 16.24 -0.30
CA ASP A 91 -21.66 15.68 -0.80
C ASP A 91 -21.54 14.16 -1.03
N SER A 92 -22.68 13.48 -1.19
CA SER A 92 -22.68 12.02 -1.35
C SER A 92 -22.58 11.61 -2.81
N GLU A 93 -21.62 10.73 -3.07
CA GLU A 93 -21.27 10.16 -4.36
C GLU A 93 -21.78 8.70 -4.49
N PRO A 94 -21.90 8.14 -5.72
CA PRO A 94 -22.13 6.73 -5.91
C PRO A 94 -21.04 5.88 -5.24
N ARG A 95 -21.45 4.99 -4.34
CA ARG A 95 -20.52 4.11 -3.61
C ARG A 95 -20.32 2.78 -4.32
N PRO A 96 -19.13 2.16 -4.19
CA PRO A 96 -18.95 0.76 -4.54
C PRO A 96 -19.90 -0.14 -3.73
N PRO A 97 -20.23 -1.35 -4.23
CA PRO A 97 -21.04 -2.32 -3.50
C PRO A 97 -20.47 -2.62 -2.11
N GLN A 98 -21.33 -2.92 -1.14
CA GLN A 98 -20.91 -3.18 0.25
C GLN A 98 -19.93 -4.37 0.39
N ASP A 99 -20.00 -5.32 -0.54
CA ASP A 99 -19.15 -6.50 -0.61
C ASP A 99 -17.94 -6.33 -1.55
N ALA A 100 -17.70 -5.12 -2.05
CA ALA A 100 -16.50 -4.79 -2.82
C ALA A 100 -15.22 -5.05 -2.02
N LYS A 101 -14.13 -5.32 -2.75
CA LYS A 101 -12.80 -5.36 -2.16
C LYS A 101 -12.40 -3.97 -1.68
N PRO A 102 -11.60 -3.86 -0.60
CA PRO A 102 -10.93 -2.62 -0.26
C PRO A 102 -10.12 -2.11 -1.46
N LEU A 103 -10.09 -0.79 -1.67
CA LEU A 103 -9.37 -0.20 -2.78
C LEU A 103 -7.88 -0.52 -2.71
N SER A 104 -7.30 -0.59 -1.50
CA SER A 104 -5.88 -0.98 -1.36
C SER A 104 -5.58 -2.41 -1.82
N GLU A 105 -6.56 -3.32 -1.77
CA GLU A 105 -6.42 -4.67 -2.32
C GLU A 105 -6.48 -4.65 -3.85
N ILE A 106 -7.39 -3.85 -4.43
CA ILE A 106 -7.50 -3.67 -5.88
C ILE A 106 -6.21 -3.08 -6.45
N LEU A 107 -5.71 -1.98 -5.89
CA LEU A 107 -4.46 -1.35 -6.32
C LEU A 107 -3.26 -2.31 -6.20
N GLN A 108 -3.25 -3.19 -5.19
CA GLN A 108 -2.20 -4.20 -5.07
C GLN A 108 -2.30 -5.29 -6.14
N LEU A 109 -3.50 -5.65 -6.60
CA LEU A 109 -3.69 -6.59 -7.71
C LEU A 109 -3.25 -5.96 -9.04
N LEU A 110 -3.58 -4.70 -9.26
CA LEU A 110 -3.18 -3.91 -10.43
C LEU A 110 -1.66 -3.75 -10.51
N ALA A 111 -1.01 -3.41 -9.39
CA ALA A 111 0.44 -3.35 -9.26
C ALA A 111 1.13 -4.65 -9.70
N LYS A 112 0.56 -5.81 -9.32
CA LYS A 112 1.07 -7.14 -9.70
C LYS A 112 0.85 -7.47 -11.17
N ALA A 113 -0.19 -6.90 -11.78
CA ALA A 113 -0.50 -7.05 -13.19
C ALA A 113 0.31 -6.09 -14.08
N GLY A 114 0.96 -5.08 -13.50
CA GLY A 114 1.83 -4.12 -14.21
C GLY A 114 1.24 -2.71 -14.36
N TYR A 115 0.07 -2.45 -13.77
CA TYR A 115 -0.52 -1.11 -13.71
C TYR A 115 -0.03 -0.45 -12.40
N ASP A 116 1.13 0.20 -12.46
CA ASP A 116 1.83 0.78 -11.30
C ASP A 116 2.04 2.30 -11.33
N ASP A 117 1.50 2.96 -12.35
CA ASP A 117 1.50 4.41 -12.51
C ASP A 117 0.04 4.86 -12.65
N ILE A 118 -0.61 5.16 -11.53
CA ILE A 118 -2.04 5.48 -11.44
C ILE A 118 -2.15 6.95 -11.07
N ASP A 119 -3.00 7.68 -11.80
CA ASP A 119 -3.23 9.12 -11.57
C ASP A 119 -4.64 9.38 -11.04
N ASP A 120 -5.63 8.64 -11.55
CA ASP A 120 -7.04 8.73 -11.16
C ASP A 120 -7.65 7.35 -10.89
N VAL A 121 -8.55 7.29 -9.91
CA VAL A 121 -9.42 6.15 -9.62
C VAL A 121 -10.80 6.67 -9.21
N SER A 122 -11.83 6.41 -10.00
CA SER A 122 -13.21 6.84 -9.72
C SER A 122 -14.20 5.67 -9.80
N PHE A 123 -15.18 5.62 -8.90
CA PHE A 123 -16.21 4.59 -8.94
C PHE A 123 -17.40 5.02 -9.82
N GLU A 124 -17.36 4.61 -11.08
CA GLU A 124 -18.37 4.96 -12.07
C GLU A 124 -19.06 3.74 -12.68
N ARG A 125 -20.38 3.86 -12.95
CA ARG A 125 -21.14 2.89 -13.77
C ARG A 125 -20.97 1.40 -13.37
N ARG A 126 -20.72 1.15 -12.09
CA ARG A 126 -20.49 -0.15 -11.41
C ARG A 126 -19.06 -0.71 -11.49
N TYR A 127 -18.11 0.05 -12.01
CA TYR A 127 -16.70 -0.32 -12.08
C TYR A 127 -15.87 0.73 -11.34
N TRP A 128 -14.64 0.37 -10.99
CA TRP A 128 -13.61 1.39 -10.86
C TRP A 128 -13.13 1.73 -12.27
N GLU A 129 -13.25 2.99 -12.66
CA GLU A 129 -12.55 3.59 -13.79
C GLU A 129 -11.21 4.10 -13.26
N ILE A 130 -10.11 3.78 -13.95
CA ILE A 130 -8.76 4.08 -13.48
C ILE A 130 -7.93 4.55 -14.67
N GLU A 131 -7.35 5.73 -14.54
CA GLU A 131 -6.37 6.26 -15.49
C GLU A 131 -4.97 5.84 -15.05
N THR A 132 -4.22 5.23 -15.97
CA THR A 132 -2.89 4.70 -15.70
C THR A 132 -1.95 4.87 -16.88
N TYR A 133 -0.72 5.33 -16.63
CA TYR A 133 0.29 5.49 -17.65
C TYR A 133 1.02 4.17 -17.94
N GLN A 134 0.98 3.76 -19.21
CA GLN A 134 1.70 2.62 -19.76
C GLN A 134 2.76 3.09 -20.77
N LYS A 135 3.50 2.15 -21.38
CA LYS A 135 4.62 2.50 -22.28
C LYS A 135 4.17 3.18 -23.58
N ASP A 136 2.95 2.90 -24.00
CA ASP A 136 2.31 3.35 -25.23
C ASP A 136 1.39 4.56 -25.06
N GLY A 137 1.11 4.96 -23.82
CA GLY A 137 0.34 6.16 -23.50
C GLY A 137 -0.43 6.01 -22.20
N GLU A 138 -1.38 6.90 -21.99
CA GLU A 138 -2.36 6.84 -20.93
C GLU A 138 -3.42 5.79 -21.27
N HIS A 139 -3.84 5.01 -20.29
CA HIS A 139 -4.86 3.99 -20.44
C HIS A 139 -5.98 4.23 -19.44
N GLU A 140 -7.21 4.16 -19.92
CA GLU A 140 -8.41 4.06 -19.09
C GLU A 140 -8.78 2.57 -18.95
N ILE A 141 -8.73 2.07 -17.72
CA ILE A 141 -9.11 0.69 -17.41
C ILE A 141 -10.37 0.64 -16.54
N HIS A 142 -11.23 -0.35 -16.81
CA HIS A 142 -12.34 -0.67 -15.92
C HIS A 142 -12.01 -1.90 -15.10
N VAL A 143 -12.24 -1.82 -13.79
CA VAL A 143 -11.97 -2.89 -12.83
C VAL A 143 -13.25 -3.28 -12.10
N ASP A 144 -13.52 -4.58 -12.07
CA ASP A 144 -14.63 -5.15 -11.30
C ASP A 144 -14.35 -5.00 -9.78
N PRO A 145 -15.20 -4.30 -9.02
CA PRO A 145 -14.94 -3.97 -7.61
C PRO A 145 -14.97 -5.19 -6.68
N MET A 146 -15.60 -6.29 -7.11
CA MET A 146 -15.77 -7.51 -6.32
C MET A 146 -14.54 -8.42 -6.43
N THR A 147 -13.91 -8.41 -7.60
CA THR A 147 -12.86 -9.36 -7.96
C THR A 147 -11.50 -8.72 -8.16
N GLY A 148 -11.44 -7.40 -8.39
CA GLY A 148 -10.22 -6.67 -8.74
C GLY A 148 -9.69 -7.03 -10.13
N LYS A 149 -10.52 -7.61 -11.00
CA LYS A 149 -10.15 -7.97 -12.37
C LYS A 149 -10.35 -6.78 -13.29
N VAL A 150 -9.36 -6.52 -14.14
CA VAL A 150 -9.50 -5.62 -15.29
C VAL A 150 -10.47 -6.26 -16.29
N VAL A 151 -11.55 -5.56 -16.62
CA VAL A 151 -12.60 -6.00 -17.56
C VAL A 151 -12.60 -5.20 -18.86
N SER A 152 -11.96 -4.04 -18.88
CA SER A 152 -11.69 -3.20 -20.06
C SER A 152 -10.34 -2.53 -19.88
N ASP A 153 -9.61 -2.37 -20.96
CA ASP A 153 -8.33 -1.67 -21.02
C ASP A 153 -8.23 -1.01 -22.40
N ARG A 154 -8.15 0.32 -22.42
CA ARG A 154 -8.18 1.14 -23.64
C ARG A 154 -7.12 2.22 -23.53
N LEU A 155 -6.43 2.49 -24.64
CA LEU A 155 -5.64 3.70 -24.78
C LEU A 155 -6.58 4.91 -24.73
N ASP A 156 -6.21 5.93 -23.95
CA ASP A 156 -6.89 7.20 -23.90
C ASP A 156 -6.13 8.24 -24.74
N ASP A 157 -6.83 8.94 -25.64
CA ASP A 157 -6.29 9.68 -26.79
C ASP A 157 -6.52 11.21 -26.69
#